data_AF-A0A075HX80-F1
#
_entry.id   AF-A0A075HX80-F1
#
_cell.length_a   1.000
_cell.length_b   1.000
_cell.length_c   1.000
_cell.angle_alpha   90.00
_cell.angle_beta   90.00
_cell.angle_gamma   90.00
#
_symmetry.space_group_name_H-M   'P 1'
#
loop_
_entity.id
_entity.type
_entity.pdbx_description
1 polymer ?
#
loop_
_entity_poly.entity_id
_entity_poly.type
_entity_poly.pdbx_seq_one_letter_code
_entity_poly.pdbx_strand_id
1 'polypeptide(L)'
;CNPPYLPPGGEYDDHWLALAVEGGPTGAEFTRRLLAGAPRHLRPGGGVWLLLSSLMGELPEGWERERFDEQNLDGEILRVERFLLSVSG
;
A
#
# COMPACT_ATOMS: atom_id res chain seq x y z
N CYS A 1 8.37 0.34 1.54
CA CYS A 1 7.59 1.42 2.16
C CYS A 1 6.51 0.75 2.99
N ASN A 2 6.34 1.20 4.23
CA ASN A 2 5.20 0.84 5.07
C ASN A 2 4.25 2.06 5.03
N PRO A 3 3.30 2.12 4.08
CA PRO A 3 2.41 3.27 3.95
C PRO A 3 1.35 3.24 5.08
N PRO A 4 0.71 4.38 5.39
CA PRO A 4 -0.55 4.33 6.10
C PRO A 4 -1.59 3.62 5.22
N TYR A 5 -2.16 2.51 5.70
CA TYR A 5 -2.99 1.58 4.92
C TYR A 5 -4.42 1.39 5.46
N LEU A 6 -4.76 1.97 6.61
CA LEU A 6 -6.08 1.80 7.22
C LEU A 6 -7.06 2.88 6.74
N PRO A 7 -8.32 2.53 6.46
CA PRO A 7 -9.42 3.49 6.49
C PRO A 7 -9.57 4.11 7.89
N PRO A 8 -10.28 5.24 8.04
CA PRO A 8 -10.50 5.82 9.35
C PRO A 8 -11.28 4.88 10.26
N GLY A 9 -10.71 4.55 11.42
CA GLY A 9 -11.18 3.44 12.27
C GLY A 9 -11.83 3.83 13.61
N GLY A 10 -11.71 5.09 14.03
CA GLY A 10 -12.22 5.58 15.32
C GLY A 10 -11.32 6.65 15.94
N GLU A 11 -11.59 7.05 17.18
CA GLU A 11 -10.71 7.95 17.92
C GLU A 11 -9.45 7.20 18.38
N TYR A 12 -8.28 7.66 17.91
CA TYR A 12 -7.00 7.24 18.44
C TYR A 12 -6.65 8.12 19.63
N ASP A 13 -6.15 7.51 20.71
CA ASP A 13 -5.65 8.27 21.88
C ASP A 13 -4.42 9.13 21.53
N ASP A 14 -3.72 8.78 20.44
CA ASP A 14 -2.56 9.50 19.91
C ASP A 14 -2.82 9.95 18.46
N HIS A 15 -2.82 11.26 18.23
CA HIS A 15 -2.95 11.85 16.90
C HIS A 15 -1.81 11.42 15.95
N TRP A 16 -0.61 11.19 16.46
CA TRP A 16 0.52 10.73 15.64
C TRP A 16 0.30 9.30 15.14
N LEU A 17 -0.38 8.47 15.93
CA LEU A 17 -0.75 7.13 15.51
C LEU A 17 -1.73 7.18 14.34
N ALA A 18 -2.77 8.02 14.44
CA ALA A 18 -3.73 8.22 13.36
C ALA A 18 -3.03 8.63 12.05
N LEU A 19 -2.11 9.61 12.11
CA LEU A 19 -1.33 10.04 10.95
C LEU A 19 -0.42 8.94 10.37
N ALA A 20 0.04 8.00 11.20
CA ALA A 20 0.91 6.92 10.78
C ALA A 20 0.17 5.76 10.10
N VAL A 21 -1.10 5.52 10.46
CA VAL A 21 -1.86 4.36 9.98
C VAL A 21 -2.96 4.70 8.97
N GLU A 22 -3.57 5.89 9.03
CA GLU A 22 -4.72 6.22 8.19
C GLU A 22 -4.32 6.67 6.78
N GLY A 23 -4.62 5.83 5.79
CA GLY A 23 -4.22 6.03 4.39
C GLY A 23 -5.15 6.91 3.57
N GLY A 24 -6.19 7.48 4.19
CA GLY A 24 -7.29 8.20 3.56
C GLY A 24 -8.63 7.46 3.69
N PRO A 25 -9.71 7.93 3.03
CA PRO A 25 -11.06 7.37 3.19
C PRO A 25 -11.19 5.85 2.98
N THR A 26 -10.33 5.27 2.13
CA THR A 26 -10.29 3.82 1.90
C THR A 26 -9.03 3.18 2.44
N GLY A 27 -8.14 3.93 3.10
CA GLY A 27 -6.80 3.48 3.47
C GLY A 27 -5.84 3.33 2.29
N ALA A 28 -6.31 3.52 1.05
CA ALA A 28 -5.51 3.28 -0.15
C ALA A 28 -5.02 4.57 -0.83
N GLU A 29 -5.51 5.74 -0.43
CA GLU A 29 -5.25 7.00 -1.15
C GLU A 29 -3.76 7.39 -1.15
N PHE A 30 -3.06 7.20 -0.03
CA PHE A 30 -1.61 7.41 0.02
C PHE A 30 -0.90 6.48 -0.98
N THR A 31 -1.19 5.19 -0.92
CA THR A 31 -0.55 4.16 -1.77
C THR A 31 -0.89 4.36 -3.25
N ARG A 32 -2.12 4.75 -3.59
CA ARG A 32 -2.52 5.11 -4.96
C ARG A 32 -1.69 6.27 -5.50
N ARG A 33 -1.50 7.33 -4.71
CA ARG A 33 -0.67 8.49 -5.11
C ARG A 33 0.79 8.10 -5.27
N LEU A 34 1.31 7.28 -4.35
CA LEU A 34 2.68 6.75 -4.42
C LEU A 34 2.88 5.96 -5.73
N LEU A 35 2.00 5.00 -6.02
CA LEU A 35 2.08 4.17 -7.23
C LEU A 35 1.89 5.01 -8.50
N ALA A 36 1.00 6.00 -8.51
CA ALA A 36 0.85 6.90 -9.67
C ALA A 36 2.12 7.73 -9.96
N GLY A 37 2.89 8.11 -8.93
CA GLY A 37 4.13 8.86 -9.06
C GLY A 37 5.37 8.00 -9.33
N ALA A 38 5.37 6.75 -8.87
CA ALA A 38 6.52 5.85 -8.90
C ALA A 38 7.18 5.68 -10.28
N PRO A 39 6.46 5.60 -11.42
CA PRO A 39 7.09 5.34 -12.72
C PRO A 39 8.16 6.35 -13.13
N ARG A 40 8.04 7.61 -12.70
CA ARG A 40 9.02 8.67 -13.00
C ARG A 40 10.32 8.53 -12.22
N HIS A 41 10.35 7.66 -11.21
CA HIS A 41 11.47 7.48 -10.29
C HIS A 41 12.12 6.10 -10.37
N LEU A 42 11.52 5.16 -11.10
CA LEU A 42 12.03 3.81 -11.26
C LEU A 42 12.92 3.71 -12.50
N ARG A 43 14.04 3.00 -12.35
CA ARG A 43 14.83 2.53 -13.51
C ARG A 43 14.07 1.38 -14.21
N PRO A 44 14.39 1.04 -15.46
CA PRO A 44 13.89 -0.18 -16.09
C PRO A 44 14.10 -1.40 -15.18
N GLY A 45 13.06 -2.21 -14.97
CA GLY A 45 13.06 -3.36 -14.04
C GLY A 45 12.97 -2.99 -12.54
N GLY A 46 12.88 -1.70 -12.21
CA GLY A 46 12.64 -1.21 -10.87
C GLY A 46 11.22 -1.54 -10.39
N GLY A 47 11.04 -1.56 -9.06
CA GLY A 47 9.72 -1.78 -8.46
C GLY A 47 9.62 -1.17 -7.07
N VAL A 48 8.40 -1.17 -6.54
CA VAL A 48 8.09 -0.63 -5.21
C VAL A 48 7.72 -1.78 -4.28
N TRP A 49 8.34 -1.84 -3.10
CA TRP A 49 7.99 -2.80 -2.05
C TRP A 49 7.04 -2.16 -1.06
N LEU A 50 5.90 -2.79 -0.81
CA LEU A 50 4.83 -2.26 0.01
C LEU A 50 4.37 -3.28 1.07
N LEU A 51 4.14 -2.80 2.29
CA LEU A 51 3.27 -3.46 3.25
C LEU A 51 1.83 -3.03 2.98
N LEU A 52 0.91 -3.98 2.84
CA LEU A 52 -0.49 -3.76 2.48
C LEU A 52 -1.39 -4.44 3.50
N SER A 53 -2.57 -3.86 3.74
CA SER A 53 -3.60 -4.42 4.60
C SER A 53 -4.77 -4.96 3.79
N SER A 54 -5.43 -6.01 4.26
CA SER A 54 -6.72 -6.46 3.71
C SER A 54 -7.88 -5.50 3.98
N LEU A 55 -7.71 -4.54 4.89
CA LEU A 55 -8.72 -3.53 5.22
C LEU A 55 -8.66 -2.33 4.27
N MET A 56 -7.59 -2.20 3.49
CA MET A 56 -7.43 -1.11 2.54
C MET A 56 -8.26 -1.34 1.26
N GLY A 57 -8.63 -0.25 0.59
CA GLY A 57 -9.32 -0.27 -0.69
C GLY A 57 -8.42 -0.71 -1.85
N GLU A 58 -9.04 -0.85 -3.03
CA GLU A 58 -8.36 -1.35 -4.22
C GLU A 58 -7.19 -0.47 -4.69
N LEU A 59 -6.14 -1.10 -5.22
CA LEU A 59 -4.96 -0.44 -5.78
C LEU A 59 -5.05 -0.35 -7.30
N PRO A 60 -4.35 0.60 -7.95
CA PRO A 60 -4.44 0.79 -9.39
C PRO A 60 -3.92 -0.43 -10.15
N GLU A 61 -4.51 -0.68 -11.32
CA GLU A 61 -4.05 -1.66 -12.29
C GLU A 61 -2.71 -1.24 -12.95
N GLY A 62 -2.16 -2.09 -13.81
CA GLY A 62 -0.90 -1.79 -14.55
C GLY A 62 0.38 -2.09 -13.77
N TRP A 63 0.26 -2.85 -12.69
CA TRP A 63 1.39 -3.36 -11.91
C TRP A 63 1.35 -4.87 -11.87
N GLU A 64 2.48 -5.49 -12.22
CA GLU A 64 2.72 -6.89 -11.85
C GLU A 64 3.04 -6.95 -10.36
N ARG A 65 2.41 -7.89 -9.66
CA ARG A 65 2.49 -8.01 -8.20
C ARG A 65 3.09 -9.36 -7.82
N GLU A 66 4.15 -9.32 -7.03
CA GLU A 66 4.79 -10.50 -6.45
C GLU A 66 4.66 -10.44 -4.93
N ARG A 67 4.08 -11.48 -4.31
CA ARG A 67 3.93 -11.57 -2.86
C ARG A 67 5.11 -12.30 -2.24
N PHE A 68 5.68 -11.70 -1.20
CA PHE A 68 6.83 -12.22 -0.46
C PHE A 68 6.46 -12.76 0.92
N ASP A 69 5.51 -12.11 1.58
CA ASP A 69 5.05 -12.52 2.90
C ASP A 69 3.56 -12.20 3.09
N GLU A 70 2.93 -12.96 3.98
CA GLU A 70 1.54 -12.77 4.41
C GLU A 70 1.39 -13.19 5.86
N GLN A 71 0.78 -12.34 6.67
CA GLN A 71 0.50 -12.61 8.08
C GLN A 71 -0.94 -12.25 8.40
N ASN A 72 -1.58 -13.08 9.22
CA ASN A 72 -2.90 -12.78 9.79
C ASN A 72 -2.69 -12.26 11.21
N LEU A 73 -3.13 -11.03 11.46
CA LEU A 73 -3.10 -10.37 12.76
C LEU A 73 -4.54 -10.04 13.13
N ASP A 74 -5.10 -10.79 14.07
CA ASP A 74 -6.46 -10.58 14.59
C ASP A 74 -7.55 -10.45 13.51
N GLY A 75 -7.41 -11.22 12.41
CA GLY A 75 -8.36 -11.22 11.29
C GLY A 75 -8.02 -10.24 10.17
N GLU A 76 -7.10 -9.31 10.38
CA GLU A 76 -6.49 -8.50 9.33
C GLU A 76 -5.36 -9.28 8.66
N ILE A 77 -5.32 -9.27 7.32
CA ILE A 77 -4.21 -9.86 6.57
C ILE A 77 -3.27 -8.75 6.13
N LEU A 78 -2.04 -8.78 6.63
CA LEU A 78 -0.94 -7.95 6.15
C LEU A 78 -0.12 -8.71 5.12
N ARG A 79 0.23 -8.04 4.02
CA ARG A 79 1.01 -8.61 2.91
C ARG A 79 2.19 -7.74 2.57
N VAL A 80 3.34 -8.38 2.33
CA VAL A 80 4.49 -7.72 1.71
C VAL A 80 4.49 -8.08 0.23
N GLU A 81 4.30 -7.08 -0.61
CA GLU A 81 4.26 -7.26 -2.06
C GLU A 81 5.19 -6.30 -2.79
N ARG A 82 5.81 -6.78 -3.87
CA ARG A 82 6.56 -5.96 -4.82
C ARG A 82 5.67 -5.65 -6.02
N PHE A 83 5.63 -4.38 -6.38
CA PHE A 83 4.93 -3.83 -7.54
C PHE A 83 5.96 -3.51 -8.62
N LEU A 84 5.88 -4.23 -9.73
CA LEU A 84 6.70 -4.06 -10.92
C LEU A 84 5.87 -3.35 -12.00
N LEU A 85 6.46 -2.37 -12.68
CA LEU A 85 5.79 -1.73 -13.82
C LEU A 85 5.52 -2.78 -14.89
N SER A 86 4.25 -3.00 -15.22
CA SER A 86 3.92 -3.79 -16.41
C SER A 86 4.50 -3.07 -17.62
N VAL A 87 5.40 -3.73 -18.35
CA VAL A 87 5.87 -3.22 -19.63
C VAL A 87 4.75 -3.47 -20.62
N SER A 88 4.07 -2.41 -21.08
CA SER A 88 3.23 -2.50 -22.26
C SER A 88 4.14 -2.92 -23.42
N GLY A 89 3.98 -4.15 -23.90
CA GLY A 89 4.61 -4.64 -25.13
C GLY A 89 4.03 -3.96 -26.36
#